data_AF-A0A319BTZ7-F1
#
_entry.id   AF-A0A319BTZ7-F1
#
_cell.length_a   1.000
_cell.length_b   1.000
_cell.length_c   1.000
_cell.angle_alpha   90.00
_cell.angle_beta   90.00
_cell.angle_gamma   90.00
#
_symmetry.space_group_name_H-M   'P 1'
#
loop_
_entity.id
_entity.type
_entity.pdbx_description
1 polymer ?
#
loop_
_entity_poly.entity_id
_entity_poly.type
_entity_poly.pdbx_seq_one_letter_code
_entity_poly.pdbx_strand_id
1 'polypeptide(L)'
;MQERDDLNRALGSLAREIGQNFSSSFGSLDQVACGSGKQSWREAFVTLLEGILRDSEDAFVHLPYAEIRNQVRRLSPALEEITSPQLVIVGLGRPSQVVLNPGSKKLAGLLGLENTLWGDVHMAEIFEAPSPAVLEGFGTRLKANKAQVARQLLYACYRAVHQVTIHYYRDQGMAAEIDARRRLTSILAEMASVDGVCTLC
;
A
#
# COMPACT_ATOMS: atom_id res chain seq x y z
N MET A 1 8.66 25.25 -3.94
CA MET A 1 7.63 24.53 -4.73
C MET A 1 8.31 23.63 -5.76
N GLN A 2 9.15 24.18 -6.65
CA GLN A 2 9.92 23.43 -7.65
C GLN A 2 10.72 22.23 -7.10
N GLU A 3 11.53 22.42 -6.04
CA GLU A 3 12.34 21.32 -5.46
C GLU A 3 11.51 20.10 -5.03
N ARG A 4 10.30 20.33 -4.49
CA ARG A 4 9.40 19.25 -4.04
C ARG A 4 8.77 18.52 -5.22
N ASP A 5 8.43 19.24 -6.27
CA ASP A 5 7.90 18.64 -7.50
C ASP A 5 8.97 17.83 -8.22
N ASP A 6 10.22 18.29 -8.23
CA ASP A 6 11.34 17.54 -8.80
C ASP A 6 11.59 16.23 -8.02
N LEU A 7 11.53 16.27 -6.69
CA LEU A 7 11.61 15.06 -5.86
C LEU A 7 10.43 14.12 -6.12
N ASN A 8 9.20 14.64 -6.15
CA ASN A 8 8.00 13.84 -6.44
C ASN A 8 8.08 13.17 -7.81
N ARG A 9 8.58 13.88 -8.83
CA ARG A 9 8.82 13.33 -10.17
C ARG A 9 9.86 12.21 -10.13
N ALA A 10 10.96 12.41 -9.42
CA ALA A 10 11.98 11.37 -9.23
C ALA A 10 11.41 10.12 -8.52
N LEU A 11 10.58 10.30 -7.48
CA LEU A 11 9.92 9.19 -6.78
C LEU A 11 8.95 8.44 -7.69
N GLY A 12 8.19 9.16 -8.53
CA GLY A 12 7.33 8.54 -9.55
C GLY A 12 8.12 7.73 -10.57
N SER A 13 9.25 8.26 -11.06
CA SER A 13 10.13 7.53 -11.99
C SER A 13 10.74 6.29 -11.33
N LEU A 14 11.16 6.39 -10.07
CA LEU A 14 11.68 5.26 -9.32
C LEU A 14 10.62 4.16 -9.10
N ALA A 15 9.39 4.54 -8.79
CA ALA A 15 8.28 3.57 -8.67
C ALA A 15 8.04 2.82 -9.98
N ARG A 16 8.17 3.51 -11.13
CA ARG A 16 8.09 2.87 -12.46
C ARG A 16 9.23 1.89 -12.66
N GLU A 17 10.46 2.28 -12.37
CA GLU A 17 11.65 1.42 -12.53
C GLU A 17 11.57 0.18 -11.64
N ILE A 18 11.15 0.32 -10.39
CA ILE A 18 10.95 -0.82 -9.49
C ILE A 18 9.86 -1.74 -10.03
N GLY A 19 8.71 -1.18 -10.44
CA GLY A 19 7.56 -1.93 -10.96
C GLY A 19 7.81 -2.63 -12.30
N GLN A 20 8.93 -2.36 -12.99
CA GLN A 20 9.33 -3.10 -14.19
C GLN A 20 9.93 -4.48 -13.89
N ASN A 21 10.15 -4.81 -12.60
CA ASN A 21 10.51 -6.14 -12.17
C ASN A 21 9.25 -6.97 -11.97
N PHE A 22 9.22 -8.17 -12.53
CA PHE A 22 8.07 -9.08 -12.48
C PHE A 22 8.42 -10.42 -11.86
N SER A 23 7.41 -11.07 -11.27
CA SER A 23 7.47 -12.43 -10.76
C SER A 23 6.40 -13.32 -11.41
N SER A 24 6.55 -14.63 -11.31
CA SER A 24 5.55 -15.61 -11.74
C SER A 24 4.35 -15.72 -10.79
N SER A 25 4.44 -15.17 -9.58
CA SER A 25 3.37 -15.23 -8.58
C SER A 25 3.38 -14.00 -7.67
N PHE A 26 2.22 -13.70 -7.08
CA PHE A 26 2.03 -12.63 -6.10
C PHE A 26 2.38 -13.06 -4.67
N GLY A 27 2.64 -12.10 -3.77
CA GLY A 27 2.86 -12.35 -2.35
C GLY A 27 4.08 -11.61 -1.79
N SER A 28 4.46 -11.91 -0.55
CA SER A 28 5.71 -11.37 0.01
C SER A 28 6.93 -11.91 -0.72
N LEU A 29 8.08 -11.24 -0.56
CA LEU A 29 9.35 -11.72 -1.14
C LEU A 29 9.66 -13.16 -0.70
N ASP A 30 9.52 -13.46 0.59
CA ASP A 30 9.80 -14.78 1.15
C ASP A 30 8.83 -15.85 0.65
N GLN A 31 7.53 -15.53 0.55
CA GLN A 31 6.53 -16.46 0.05
C GLN A 31 6.84 -16.89 -1.38
N VAL A 32 7.15 -15.91 -2.25
CA VAL A 32 7.49 -16.16 -3.65
C VAL A 32 8.82 -16.91 -3.77
N ALA A 33 9.84 -16.52 -3.01
CA ALA A 33 11.14 -17.20 -3.01
C ALA A 33 11.03 -18.66 -2.55
N CYS A 34 10.14 -18.97 -1.60
CA CYS A 34 9.85 -20.32 -1.14
C CYS A 34 8.86 -21.10 -2.03
N GLY A 35 8.42 -20.54 -3.17
CA GLY A 35 7.47 -21.20 -4.08
C GLY A 35 6.03 -21.28 -3.56
N SER A 36 5.69 -20.47 -2.55
CA SER A 36 4.38 -20.41 -1.90
C SER A 36 3.55 -19.17 -2.26
N GLY A 37 3.98 -18.43 -3.29
CA GLY A 37 3.26 -17.29 -3.83
C GLY A 37 1.87 -17.66 -4.37
N LYS A 38 1.03 -16.65 -4.57
CA LYS A 38 -0.37 -16.80 -5.01
C LYS A 38 -0.54 -16.48 -6.47
N GLN A 39 -1.57 -17.06 -7.08
CA GLN A 39 -1.84 -16.91 -8.51
C GLN A 39 -2.72 -15.69 -8.83
N SER A 40 -3.46 -15.18 -7.86
CA SER A 40 -4.20 -13.92 -8.00
C SER A 40 -3.72 -12.89 -6.99
N TRP A 41 -3.77 -11.61 -7.40
CA TRP A 41 -3.45 -10.52 -6.50
C TRP A 41 -4.45 -10.44 -5.34
N ARG A 42 -5.73 -10.73 -5.59
CA ARG A 42 -6.76 -10.77 -4.56
C ARG A 42 -6.40 -11.74 -3.44
N GLU A 43 -6.02 -12.97 -3.77
CA GLU A 43 -5.65 -13.98 -2.77
C GLU A 43 -4.41 -13.56 -1.99
N ALA A 44 -3.36 -13.07 -2.68
CA ALA A 44 -2.15 -12.56 -2.04
C ALA A 44 -2.46 -11.41 -1.08
N PHE A 45 -3.18 -10.39 -1.54
CA PHE A 45 -3.50 -9.22 -0.74
C PHE A 45 -4.30 -9.59 0.52
N VAL A 46 -5.33 -10.43 0.39
CA VAL A 46 -6.12 -10.89 1.54
C VAL A 46 -5.24 -11.70 2.50
N THR A 47 -4.37 -12.57 1.99
CA THR A 47 -3.43 -13.35 2.83
C THR A 47 -2.48 -12.45 3.60
N LEU A 48 -1.90 -11.45 2.93
CA LEU A 48 -0.98 -10.49 3.55
C LEU A 48 -1.68 -9.66 4.63
N LEU A 49 -2.89 -9.17 4.36
CA LEU A 49 -3.66 -8.41 5.33
C LEU A 49 -4.07 -9.25 6.53
N GLU A 50 -4.56 -10.47 6.32
CA GLU A 50 -4.89 -11.39 7.42
C GLU A 50 -3.67 -11.75 8.26
N GLY A 51 -2.47 -11.81 7.67
CA GLY A 51 -1.21 -11.95 8.42
C GLY A 51 -1.03 -10.83 9.44
N ILE A 52 -1.13 -9.57 9.00
CA ILE A 52 -0.98 -8.41 9.89
C ILE A 52 -2.09 -8.37 10.94
N LEU A 53 -3.33 -8.72 10.58
CA LEU A 53 -4.43 -8.77 11.54
C LEU A 53 -4.19 -9.82 12.62
N ARG A 54 -3.68 -11.01 12.26
CA ARG A 54 -3.31 -12.04 13.24
C ARG A 54 -2.17 -11.58 14.14
N ASP A 55 -1.12 -11.00 13.57
CA ASP A 55 0.00 -10.44 14.35
C ASP A 55 -0.46 -9.36 15.33
N SER A 56 -1.53 -8.62 14.95
CA SER A 56 -2.15 -7.60 15.79
C SER A 56 -3.05 -8.22 16.87
N GLU A 57 -3.80 -9.28 16.55
CA GLU A 57 -4.60 -10.05 17.51
C GLU A 57 -3.70 -10.70 18.57
N ASP A 58 -2.58 -11.31 18.15
CA ASP A 58 -1.58 -11.94 19.01
C ASP A 58 -0.88 -10.93 19.94
N ALA A 59 -0.72 -9.69 19.47
CA ALA A 59 -0.22 -8.58 20.28
C ALA A 59 -1.31 -7.82 21.06
N PHE A 60 -2.56 -8.29 21.04
CA PHE A 60 -3.69 -7.64 21.70
C PHE A 60 -3.94 -6.19 21.27
N VAL A 61 -3.53 -5.81 20.06
CA VAL A 61 -3.84 -4.50 19.49
C VAL A 61 -5.35 -4.40 19.28
N HIS A 62 -5.97 -3.38 19.85
CA HIS A 62 -7.42 -3.20 19.71
C HIS A 62 -7.75 -2.60 18.33
N LEU A 63 -8.25 -3.40 17.39
CA LEU A 63 -8.68 -2.97 16.06
C LEU A 63 -10.12 -3.41 15.78
N PRO A 64 -10.86 -2.72 14.88
CA PRO A 64 -12.19 -3.16 14.46
C PRO A 64 -12.10 -4.33 13.46
N TYR A 65 -11.57 -5.48 13.90
CA TYR A 65 -11.24 -6.64 13.06
C TYR A 65 -12.40 -7.12 12.19
N ALA A 66 -13.59 -7.26 12.77
CA ALA A 66 -14.78 -7.72 12.04
C ALA A 66 -15.18 -6.75 10.93
N GLU A 67 -15.08 -5.44 11.18
CA GLU A 67 -15.39 -4.41 10.19
C GLU A 67 -14.36 -4.40 9.06
N ILE A 68 -13.07 -4.45 9.38
CA ILE A 68 -11.97 -4.54 8.41
C ILE A 68 -12.19 -5.74 7.49
N ARG A 69 -12.36 -6.94 8.07
CA ARG A 69 -12.59 -8.18 7.32
C ARG A 69 -13.83 -8.09 6.42
N ASN A 70 -14.93 -7.49 6.92
CA ASN A 70 -16.14 -7.32 6.14
C ASN A 70 -15.95 -6.36 4.95
N GLN A 71 -15.33 -5.21 5.16
CA GLN A 71 -15.06 -4.23 4.10
C GLN A 71 -14.09 -4.79 3.06
N VAL A 72 -13.03 -5.47 3.50
CA VAL A 72 -12.07 -6.13 2.61
C VAL A 72 -12.75 -7.18 1.75
N ARG A 73 -13.54 -8.07 2.36
CA ARG A 73 -14.30 -9.09 1.61
C ARG A 73 -15.16 -8.44 0.52
N ARG A 74 -15.88 -7.37 0.86
CA ARG A 74 -16.82 -6.68 -0.03
C ARG A 74 -16.14 -5.98 -1.21
N LEU A 75 -14.97 -5.36 -0.99
CA LEU A 75 -14.24 -4.62 -2.02
C LEU A 75 -13.20 -5.47 -2.76
N SER A 76 -12.81 -6.63 -2.22
CA SER A 76 -11.78 -7.51 -2.77
C SER A 76 -11.97 -7.93 -4.25
N PRO A 77 -13.19 -8.03 -4.83
CA PRO A 77 -13.33 -8.30 -6.26
C PRO A 77 -12.64 -7.28 -7.17
N ALA A 78 -12.44 -6.04 -6.70
CA ALA A 78 -11.72 -5.01 -7.45
C ALA A 78 -10.24 -5.35 -7.69
N LEU A 79 -9.67 -6.28 -6.91
CA LEU A 79 -8.28 -6.71 -7.03
C LEU A 79 -8.05 -7.71 -8.17
N GLU A 80 -9.11 -8.33 -8.69
CA GLU A 80 -9.01 -9.35 -9.77
C GLU A 80 -8.53 -8.76 -11.10
N GLU A 81 -8.68 -7.45 -11.30
CA GLU A 81 -8.16 -6.76 -12.50
C GLU A 81 -6.62 -6.74 -12.56
N ILE A 82 -5.93 -7.02 -11.44
CA ILE A 82 -4.47 -7.01 -11.38
C ILE A 82 -3.95 -8.41 -11.73
N THR A 83 -3.32 -8.51 -12.90
CA THR A 83 -2.84 -9.78 -13.47
C THR A 83 -1.32 -9.91 -13.49
N SER A 84 -0.58 -8.84 -13.19
CA SER A 84 0.88 -8.81 -13.26
C SER A 84 1.50 -8.59 -11.86
N PRO A 85 2.27 -9.56 -11.32
CA PRO A 85 3.00 -9.40 -10.06
C PRO A 85 4.22 -8.50 -10.26
N GLN A 86 4.09 -7.22 -9.91
CA GLN A 86 5.18 -6.24 -9.99
C GLN A 86 5.86 -6.11 -8.64
N LEU A 87 7.15 -5.78 -8.63
CA LEU A 87 7.83 -5.44 -7.38
C LEU A 87 7.31 -4.10 -6.84
N VAL A 88 6.98 -4.07 -5.55
CA VAL A 88 6.42 -2.88 -4.88
C VAL A 88 7.08 -2.68 -3.54
N ILE A 89 7.54 -1.45 -3.27
CA ILE A 89 7.89 -1.00 -1.93
C ILE A 89 6.66 -0.28 -1.37
N VAL A 90 5.92 -0.90 -0.45
CA VAL A 90 4.61 -0.37 0.01
C VAL A 90 4.73 1.01 0.66
N GLY A 91 5.80 1.25 1.42
CA GLY A 91 6.02 2.53 2.11
C GLY A 91 6.61 3.65 1.26
N LEU A 92 6.93 3.37 -0.02
CA LEU A 92 7.53 4.36 -0.91
C LEU A 92 6.66 5.63 -0.95
N GLY A 93 7.27 6.79 -0.66
CA GLY A 93 6.60 8.08 -0.57
C GLY A 93 6.53 8.68 0.83
N ARG A 94 6.80 7.87 1.86
CA ARG A 94 6.93 8.39 3.22
C ARG A 94 8.17 9.25 3.37
N PRO A 95 8.06 10.44 3.99
CA PRO A 95 9.23 11.26 4.29
C PRO A 95 10.31 10.51 5.10
N SER A 96 9.90 9.62 6.01
CA SER A 96 10.82 8.81 6.83
C SER A 96 11.57 7.72 6.07
N GLN A 97 11.18 7.44 4.82
CA GLN A 97 11.79 6.39 3.98
C GLN A 97 12.61 6.95 2.82
N VAL A 98 12.71 8.26 2.70
CA VAL A 98 13.44 8.93 1.63
C VAL A 98 14.71 9.57 2.19
N VAL A 99 15.86 9.13 1.69
CA VAL A 99 17.16 9.72 2.04
C VAL A 99 17.56 10.71 0.97
N LEU A 100 17.82 11.96 1.36
CA LEU A 100 18.29 13.01 0.47
C LEU A 100 19.78 13.28 0.67
N ASN A 101 20.48 13.61 -0.39
CA ASN A 101 21.82 14.14 -0.30
C ASN A 101 21.79 15.51 0.42
N PRO A 102 22.56 15.74 1.49
CA PRO A 102 22.48 16.97 2.29
C PRO A 102 22.75 18.26 1.52
N GLY A 103 23.60 18.20 0.49
CA GLY A 103 23.95 19.37 -0.32
C GLY A 103 23.00 19.58 -1.49
N SER A 104 22.79 18.54 -2.31
CA SER A 104 22.02 18.66 -3.55
C SER A 104 20.51 18.48 -3.37
N LYS A 105 20.06 18.03 -2.19
CA LYS A 105 18.66 17.64 -1.88
C LYS A 105 18.06 16.62 -2.86
N LYS A 106 18.89 15.95 -3.66
CA LYS A 106 18.47 14.89 -4.58
C LYS A 106 18.27 13.59 -3.81
N LEU A 107 17.38 12.73 -4.33
CA LEU A 107 17.18 11.37 -3.83
C LEU A 107 18.51 10.61 -3.84
N ALA A 108 18.93 10.12 -2.68
CA ALA A 108 20.18 9.39 -2.47
C ALA A 108 19.92 7.91 -2.11
N GLY A 109 18.78 7.60 -1.51
CA GLY A 109 18.43 6.23 -1.15
C GLY A 109 17.00 6.09 -0.62
N LEU A 110 16.58 4.84 -0.48
CA LEU A 110 15.31 4.44 0.12
C LEU A 110 15.56 3.56 1.35
N LEU A 111 14.73 3.73 2.37
CA LEU A 111 14.62 2.85 3.53
C LEU A 111 13.27 2.13 3.48
N GLY A 112 13.00 1.22 4.42
CA GLY A 112 11.67 0.61 4.53
C GLY A 112 11.43 -0.60 3.61
N LEU A 113 12.51 -1.23 3.11
CA LEU A 113 12.44 -2.37 2.20
C LEU A 113 11.82 -3.63 2.83
N GLU A 114 11.64 -3.66 4.15
CA GLU A 114 10.94 -4.72 4.87
C GLU A 114 9.47 -4.89 4.41
N ASN A 115 8.89 -3.85 3.80
CA ASN A 115 7.51 -3.88 3.29
C ASN A 115 7.47 -4.05 1.77
N THR A 116 8.45 -4.76 1.22
CA THR A 116 8.53 -5.06 -0.22
C THR A 116 7.78 -6.35 -0.54
N LEU A 117 7.06 -6.36 -1.66
CA LEU A 117 6.25 -7.51 -2.09
C LEU A 117 6.12 -7.57 -3.63
N TRP A 118 5.59 -8.69 -4.13
CA TRP A 118 5.16 -8.90 -5.50
C TRP A 118 3.64 -8.68 -5.60
N GLY A 119 3.21 -7.56 -6.18
CA GLY A 119 1.83 -7.06 -6.12
C GLY A 119 1.49 -6.02 -7.17
N ASP A 120 0.52 -5.17 -6.85
CA ASP A 120 0.15 -4.00 -7.66
C ASP A 120 1.01 -2.79 -7.28
N VAL A 121 1.73 -2.20 -8.25
CA VAL A 121 2.57 -1.02 -8.04
C VAL A 121 1.81 0.15 -7.39
N HIS A 122 0.50 0.27 -7.64
CA HIS A 122 -0.34 1.31 -7.05
C HIS A 122 -0.64 1.12 -5.55
N MET A 123 -0.15 0.03 -4.95
CA MET A 123 -0.19 -0.18 -3.49
C MET A 123 0.86 0.67 -2.76
N ALA A 124 1.90 1.17 -3.46
CA ALA A 124 2.87 2.07 -2.86
C ALA A 124 2.21 3.39 -2.38
N GLU A 125 2.63 3.88 -1.21
CA GLU A 125 2.00 5.02 -0.55
C GLU A 125 2.07 6.34 -1.35
N ILE A 126 3.07 6.53 -2.20
CA ILE A 126 3.13 7.65 -3.17
C ILE A 126 1.88 7.78 -4.06
N PHE A 127 1.14 6.67 -4.27
CA PHE A 127 -0.07 6.65 -5.09
C PHE A 127 -1.34 6.89 -4.27
N GLU A 128 -1.21 7.15 -2.97
CA GLU A 128 -2.30 7.69 -2.17
C GLU A 128 -2.37 9.20 -2.37
N ALA A 129 -3.39 9.67 -3.10
CA ALA A 129 -3.53 11.06 -3.52
C ALA A 129 -2.25 11.62 -4.20
N PRO A 130 -1.79 11.01 -5.31
CA PRO A 130 -0.51 11.35 -5.93
C PRO A 130 -0.54 12.77 -6.47
N SER A 131 0.56 13.50 -6.29
CA SER A 131 0.72 14.81 -6.91
C SER A 131 0.86 14.70 -8.43
N PRO A 132 0.56 15.76 -9.21
CA PRO A 132 0.77 15.74 -10.66
C PRO A 132 2.21 15.39 -11.05
N ALA A 133 3.20 15.81 -10.25
CA ALA A 133 4.61 15.50 -10.48
C ALA A 133 4.93 14.01 -10.30
N VAL A 134 4.32 13.33 -9.30
CA VAL A 134 4.45 11.87 -9.14
C VAL A 134 3.91 11.16 -10.39
N LEU A 135 2.72 11.54 -10.85
CA LEU A 135 2.10 10.94 -12.03
C LEU A 135 2.92 11.21 -13.31
N GLU A 136 3.47 12.41 -13.45
CA GLU A 136 4.38 12.77 -14.54
C GLU A 136 5.61 11.86 -14.54
N GLY A 137 6.28 11.71 -13.40
CA GLY A 137 7.47 10.87 -13.25
C GLY A 137 7.20 9.39 -13.48
N PHE A 138 6.04 8.90 -13.01
CA PHE A 138 5.60 7.52 -13.19
C PHE A 138 5.17 7.22 -14.64
N GLY A 139 4.77 8.25 -15.40
CA GLY A 139 4.46 8.12 -16.82
C GLY A 139 3.09 7.54 -17.15
N THR A 140 2.17 7.45 -16.18
CA THR A 140 0.78 7.05 -16.44
C THR A 140 -0.22 7.98 -15.75
N ARG A 141 -1.42 8.06 -16.33
CA ARG A 141 -2.57 8.70 -15.69
C ARG A 141 -3.43 7.61 -15.07
N LEU A 142 -3.65 7.69 -13.76
CA LEU A 142 -4.65 6.88 -13.08
C LEU A 142 -6.04 7.20 -13.63
N LYS A 143 -6.69 6.23 -14.28
CA LYS A 143 -8.11 6.36 -14.64
C LYS A 143 -8.93 6.05 -13.40
N ALA A 144 -9.59 7.07 -12.86
CA ALA A 144 -10.52 6.88 -11.76
C ALA A 144 -11.75 6.13 -12.26
N ASN A 145 -11.89 4.87 -11.87
CA ASN A 145 -13.11 4.08 -12.00
C ASN A 145 -13.47 3.47 -10.62
N LYS A 146 -14.67 2.90 -10.49
CA LYS A 146 -15.13 2.33 -9.21
C LYS A 146 -14.18 1.27 -8.64
N ALA A 147 -13.62 0.41 -9.50
CA ALA A 147 -12.67 -0.62 -9.09
C ALA A 147 -11.34 -0.03 -8.59
N GLN A 148 -10.82 1.00 -9.27
CA GLN A 148 -9.60 1.69 -8.86
C GLN A 148 -9.79 2.40 -7.50
N VAL A 149 -10.94 3.04 -7.28
CA VAL A 149 -11.27 3.65 -5.98
C VAL A 149 -11.30 2.57 -4.88
N ALA A 150 -11.99 1.46 -5.13
CA ALA A 150 -12.04 0.33 -4.21
C ALA A 150 -10.64 -0.25 -3.89
N ARG A 151 -9.79 -0.44 -4.91
CA ARG A 151 -8.39 -0.88 -4.73
C ARG A 151 -7.59 0.09 -3.86
N GLN A 152 -7.69 1.40 -4.13
CA GLN A 152 -6.97 2.40 -3.34
C GLN A 152 -7.40 2.41 -1.88
N LEU A 153 -8.70 2.25 -1.59
CA LEU A 153 -9.21 2.13 -0.23
C LEU A 153 -8.73 0.85 0.46
N LEU A 154 -8.67 -0.28 -0.26
CA LEU A 154 -8.08 -1.53 0.26
C LEU A 154 -6.59 -1.33 0.62
N TYR A 155 -5.81 -0.73 -0.26
CA TYR A 155 -4.39 -0.47 -0.01
C TYR A 155 -4.17 0.51 1.14
N ALA A 156 -4.99 1.56 1.23
CA ALA A 156 -4.97 2.50 2.35
C ALA A 156 -5.30 1.78 3.67
N CYS A 157 -6.31 0.91 3.68
CA CYS A 157 -6.68 0.10 4.85
C CYS A 157 -5.51 -0.79 5.30
N TYR A 158 -4.87 -1.51 4.37
CA TYR A 158 -3.67 -2.31 4.66
C TYR A 158 -2.57 -1.48 5.31
N ARG A 159 -2.22 -0.33 4.71
CA ARG A 159 -1.16 0.55 5.24
C ARG A 159 -1.52 1.09 6.62
N ALA A 160 -2.77 1.46 6.84
CA ALA A 160 -3.24 2.00 8.12
C ALA A 160 -3.21 0.93 9.23
N VAL A 161 -3.69 -0.29 8.97
CA VAL A 161 -3.58 -1.42 9.89
C VAL A 161 -2.11 -1.66 10.25
N HIS A 162 -1.26 -1.79 9.23
CA HIS A 162 0.18 -2.00 9.40
C HIS A 162 0.84 -0.89 10.25
N GLN A 163 0.44 0.38 10.09
CA GLN A 163 0.95 1.46 10.93
C GLN A 163 0.51 1.38 12.38
N VAL A 164 -0.77 1.08 12.64
CA VAL A 164 -1.22 0.90 14.02
C VAL A 164 -0.45 -0.23 14.70
N THR A 165 -0.27 -1.36 14.01
CA THR A 165 0.49 -2.51 14.51
C THR A 165 1.94 -2.14 14.82
N ILE A 166 2.67 -1.52 13.88
CA ILE A 166 4.08 -1.16 14.10
C ILE A 166 4.25 -0.13 15.21
N HIS A 167 3.40 0.90 15.28
CA HIS A 167 3.52 1.92 16.31
C HIS A 167 3.24 1.37 17.70
N TYR A 168 2.30 0.42 17.81
CA TYR A 168 2.05 -0.31 19.05
C TYR A 168 3.28 -1.12 19.51
N TYR A 169 3.95 -1.83 18.60
CA TYR A 169 5.14 -2.62 18.92
C TYR A 169 6.38 -1.77 19.29
N ARG A 170 6.57 -0.62 18.64
CA ARG A 170 7.84 0.13 18.70
C ARG A 170 7.85 1.28 19.70
N ASP A 171 6.78 1.50 20.48
CA ASP A 171 6.61 2.63 21.41
C ASP A 171 7.08 3.97 20.80
N GLN A 172 6.74 4.20 19.52
CA GLN A 172 7.17 5.39 18.78
C GLN A 172 6.37 6.66 19.17
N GLY A 173 5.72 6.63 20.33
CA GLY A 173 4.90 7.69 20.89
C GLY A 173 3.42 7.54 20.57
N MET A 174 2.58 7.71 21.60
CA MET A 174 1.11 7.63 21.52
C MET A 174 0.51 8.49 20.39
N ALA A 175 1.12 9.63 20.05
CA ALA A 175 0.59 10.53 19.02
C ALA A 175 0.54 9.90 17.63
N ALA A 176 1.61 9.23 17.20
CA ALA A 176 1.68 8.58 15.88
C ALA A 176 0.69 7.41 15.77
N GLU A 177 0.53 6.65 16.86
CA GLU A 177 -0.48 5.59 16.93
C GLU A 177 -1.90 6.16 16.83
N ILE A 178 -2.21 7.22 17.59
CA ILE A 178 -3.52 7.88 17.55
C ILE A 178 -3.85 8.39 16.14
N ASP A 179 -2.88 9.00 15.46
CA ASP A 179 -3.08 9.48 14.09
C ASP A 179 -3.28 8.33 13.10
N ALA A 180 -2.53 7.22 13.23
CA ALA A 180 -2.74 6.02 12.43
C ALA A 180 -4.15 5.41 12.65
N ARG A 181 -4.63 5.39 13.90
CA ARG A 181 -5.99 4.94 14.26
C ARG A 181 -7.06 5.84 13.65
N ARG A 182 -6.91 7.17 13.76
CA ARG A 182 -7.85 8.13 13.17
C ARG A 182 -7.93 7.94 11.64
N ARG A 183 -6.78 7.72 11.00
CA ARG A 183 -6.72 7.42 9.57
C ARG A 183 -7.46 6.14 9.22
N LEU A 184 -7.25 5.05 9.98
CA LEU A 184 -7.98 3.80 9.78
C LEU A 184 -9.50 4.00 9.90
N THR A 185 -9.97 4.75 10.88
CA THR A 185 -11.39 5.07 11.04
C THR A 185 -11.94 5.83 9.82
N SER A 186 -11.22 6.82 9.30
CA SER A 186 -11.63 7.56 8.09
C SER A 186 -11.75 6.63 6.88
N ILE A 187 -10.74 5.78 6.67
CA ILE A 187 -10.72 4.83 5.55
C ILE A 187 -11.89 3.86 5.64
N LEU A 188 -12.21 3.33 6.83
CA LEU A 188 -13.36 2.43 7.00
C LEU A 188 -14.69 3.12 6.70
N ALA A 189 -14.85 4.38 7.10
CA ALA A 189 -16.02 5.18 6.77
C ALA A 189 -16.14 5.41 5.25
N GLU A 190 -15.02 5.73 4.58
CA GLU A 190 -14.98 5.88 3.12
C GLU A 190 -15.28 4.57 2.41
N MET A 191 -14.69 3.45 2.84
CA MET A 191 -15.00 2.12 2.34
C MET A 191 -16.51 1.86 2.43
N ALA A 192 -17.14 2.11 3.58
CA ALA A 192 -18.58 1.92 3.77
C ALA A 192 -19.45 2.75 2.81
N SER A 193 -18.97 3.89 2.32
CA SER A 193 -19.69 4.77 1.39
C SER A 193 -19.60 4.34 -0.09
N VAL A 194 -18.66 3.46 -0.43
CA VAL A 194 -18.47 2.96 -1.80
C VAL A 194 -19.28 1.68 -1.99
N ASP A 195 -20.10 1.59 -3.04
CA ASP A 195 -20.82 0.36 -3.41
C ASP A 195 -19.86 -0.80 -3.73
N GLY A 196 -20.27 -2.05 -3.45
CA GLY A 196 -19.48 -3.23 -3.81
C GLY A 196 -19.31 -3.35 -5.34
N VAL A 197 -18.14 -3.80 -5.79
CA VAL A 197 -17.92 -4.10 -7.21
C VAL A 197 -18.62 -5.43 -7.52
N CYS A 198 -19.75 -5.36 -8.23
CA CYS A 198 -20.52 -6.53 -8.62
C CYS A 198 -19.75 -7.36 -9.64
N THR A 199 -19.38 -8.59 -9.29
CA THR A 199 -18.82 -9.59 -10.20
C THR A 199 -19.97 -10.43 -10.75
N LEU A 200 -20.77 -9.84 -11.64
CA LEU A 200 -21.77 -10.57 -12.43
C LEU A 200 -21.64 -10.14 -13.90
N CYS A 201 -20.82 -10.89 -14.63
CA CYS A 201 -20.94 -11.19 -16.06
C CYS A 201 -20.37 -12.59 -16.27
#